data_AF-A0A9P7X049-F1
#
_entry.id   AF-A0A9P7X049-F1
#
_cell.length_a   1.000
_cell.length_b   1.000
_cell.length_c   1.000
_cell.angle_alpha   90.00
_cell.angle_beta   90.00
_cell.angle_gamma   90.00
#
_symmetry.space_group_name_H-M   'P 1'
#
loop_
_entity.id
_entity.type
_entity.pdbx_description
1 polymer ?
#
loop_
_entity_poly.entity_id
_entity_poly.type
_entity_poly.pdbx_seq_one_letter_code
_entity_poly.pdbx_strand_id
1 'polypeptide(L)'
;MSFGTLFTSKPIRLRHISLSVCSIPWDSGLFSGLKTLELHKLVKEGPSFDQFISFLHASPGLVRISLEELELQGNTLLDHAEIVTLQSLETFEMENITCHVAEHLLTILRVPKCGKFHLINDRFPSSKLFDPSMEHLFPILRAIMASCDGTEIIFHKSGLIVVSCNGTRRMLDIKLSTGEAPQDWQTAMSERLRNLLGSTIVVPSLRLLIYMNTEGFLSTVIPLVGGDCPIEELTLLQQGPDANIPDKLGGVFELLSKPREVDGATRWPLPNPKILRIEYDTWTEHEPLINMICNRYTDRELREACERPEKLQSLQIESGGHGDGSLYSVMCDMLGPDVVRYGSRSRATHYLED
;
A
#
# COMPACT_ATOMS: atom_id res chain seq x y z
N MET A 1 62.72 25.02 -21.60
CA MET A 1 61.76 23.97 -22.00
C MET A 1 60.57 24.08 -21.06
N SER A 2 59.45 24.58 -21.57
CA SER A 2 58.19 24.68 -20.85
C SER A 2 57.49 23.33 -20.88
N PHE A 3 57.18 22.76 -19.70
CA PHE A 3 56.28 21.62 -19.60
C PHE A 3 54.87 22.10 -19.93
N GLY A 4 54.38 21.78 -21.13
CA GLY A 4 53.01 22.03 -21.52
C GLY A 4 52.06 21.20 -20.69
N THR A 5 51.12 21.87 -20.01
CA THR A 5 49.97 21.27 -19.33
C THR A 5 49.01 20.70 -20.38
N LEU A 6 49.21 19.43 -20.77
CA LEU A 6 48.43 18.69 -21.76
C LEU A 6 47.14 18.05 -21.22
N PHE A 7 46.75 18.37 -19.98
CA PHE A 7 45.49 17.93 -19.38
C PHE A 7 44.67 19.12 -18.89
N THR A 8 44.05 19.83 -19.83
CA THR A 8 42.76 20.50 -19.56
C THR A 8 41.65 19.44 -19.57
N SER A 9 41.83 18.34 -18.82
CA SER A 9 40.82 17.29 -18.74
C SER A 9 39.68 17.84 -17.92
N LYS A 10 38.58 18.21 -18.58
CA LYS A 10 37.30 18.45 -17.90
C LYS A 10 37.06 17.26 -16.97
N PRO A 11 36.78 17.48 -15.67
CA PRO A 11 36.51 16.39 -14.75
C PRO A 11 35.42 15.50 -15.35
N ILE A 12 35.67 14.19 -15.34
CA ILE A 12 34.74 13.20 -15.87
C ILE A 12 33.44 13.36 -15.09
N ARG A 13 32.38 13.80 -15.78
CA ARG A 13 31.05 13.94 -15.19
C ARG A 13 30.37 12.58 -15.22
N LEU A 14 30.38 11.90 -14.08
CA LEU A 14 29.57 10.71 -13.89
C LEU A 14 28.09 11.11 -13.98
N ARG A 15 27.29 10.30 -14.67
CA ARG A 15 25.84 10.49 -14.77
C ARG A 15 25.07 9.42 -14.01
N HIS A 16 25.67 8.26 -13.82
CA HIS A 16 25.06 7.12 -13.18
C HIS A 16 26.04 6.59 -12.16
N ILE A 17 25.60 6.53 -10.90
CA ILE A 17 26.36 5.94 -9.81
C ILE A 17 25.47 4.88 -9.18
N SER A 18 26.01 3.66 -9.12
CA SER A 18 25.43 2.53 -8.40
C SER A 18 26.51 1.98 -7.49
N LEU A 19 26.25 2.03 -6.18
CA LEU A 19 27.19 1.68 -5.13
C LEU A 19 26.56 0.61 -4.25
N SER A 20 27.31 -0.45 -4.00
CA SER A 20 26.89 -1.51 -3.10
C SER A 20 28.05 -2.02 -2.27
N VAL A 21 27.82 -2.16 -0.96
CA VAL A 21 28.78 -2.73 0.01
C VAL A 21 30.21 -2.17 -0.19
N CYS A 22 30.34 -0.85 -0.27
CA CYS A 22 31.62 -0.19 -0.52
C CYS A 22 31.83 1.03 0.38
N SER A 23 33.09 1.30 0.72
CA SER A 23 33.52 2.52 1.40
C SER A 23 34.18 3.45 0.39
N ILE A 24 33.68 4.68 0.30
CA ILE A 24 34.22 5.70 -0.61
C ILE A 24 34.29 7.06 0.11
N PRO A 25 35.12 7.99 -0.36
CA PRO A 25 35.09 9.35 0.12
C PRO A 25 33.82 10.05 -0.39
N TRP A 26 32.83 10.22 0.48
CA TRP A 26 31.55 10.86 0.18
C TRP A 26 31.68 12.33 -0.24
N ASP A 27 32.74 13.03 0.20
CA ASP A 27 33.04 14.42 -0.16
C ASP A 27 33.87 14.58 -1.47
N SER A 28 34.05 13.51 -2.25
CA SER A 28 34.89 13.49 -3.45
C SER A 28 34.39 14.33 -4.63
N GLY A 29 33.20 14.93 -4.53
CA GLY A 29 32.56 15.67 -5.62
C GLY A 29 32.04 14.79 -6.76
N LEU A 30 32.12 13.45 -6.63
CA LEU A 30 31.64 12.49 -7.63
C LEU A 30 30.11 12.56 -7.85
N PHE A 31 29.38 13.07 -6.86
CA PHE A 31 27.92 13.11 -6.83
C PHE A 31 27.29 14.37 -7.44
N SER A 32 28.00 15.05 -8.34
CA SER A 32 27.49 16.24 -9.02
C SER A 32 27.01 15.94 -10.44
N GLY A 33 25.84 16.48 -10.78
CA GLY A 33 25.26 16.37 -12.13
C GLY A 33 24.75 14.97 -12.49
N LEU A 34 24.38 14.17 -11.49
CA LEU A 34 23.87 12.82 -11.68
C LEU A 34 22.49 12.80 -12.34
N LYS A 35 22.23 11.69 -13.04
CA LYS A 35 20.93 11.26 -13.58
C LYS A 35 20.38 10.06 -12.83
N THR A 36 21.24 9.18 -12.35
CA THR A 36 20.86 8.01 -11.56
C THR A 36 21.76 7.89 -10.34
N LEU A 37 21.14 7.69 -9.18
CA LEU A 37 21.81 7.38 -7.92
C LEU A 37 21.18 6.11 -7.32
N GLU A 38 22.00 5.09 -7.14
CA GLU A 38 21.62 3.79 -6.60
C GLU A 38 22.55 3.45 -5.45
N LEU A 39 22.02 3.32 -4.23
CA LEU A 39 22.77 3.06 -3.01
C LEU A 39 22.20 1.83 -2.31
N HIS A 40 22.97 0.75 -2.26
CA HIS A 40 22.51 -0.56 -1.79
C HIS A 40 23.40 -1.11 -0.68
N LYS A 41 22.83 -1.52 0.45
CA LYS A 41 23.54 -2.26 1.52
C LYS A 41 24.71 -1.47 2.10
N LEU A 42 24.46 -0.20 2.42
CA LEU A 42 25.45 0.74 2.96
C LEU A 42 25.12 1.15 4.41
N VAL A 43 24.83 0.16 5.26
CA VAL A 43 24.43 0.39 6.67
C VAL A 43 25.55 1.02 7.51
N LYS A 44 26.80 0.62 7.30
CA LYS A 44 27.95 1.12 8.10
C LYS A 44 28.81 2.15 7.38
N GLU A 45 28.79 2.13 6.06
CA GLU A 45 29.66 2.93 5.20
C GLU A 45 28.86 3.99 4.41
N GLY A 46 27.59 4.20 4.76
CA GLY A 46 26.72 5.18 4.13
C GLY A 46 27.19 6.63 4.33
N PRO A 47 26.75 7.57 3.47
CA PRO A 47 27.02 8.98 3.67
C PRO A 47 26.33 9.49 4.94
N SER A 48 26.81 10.61 5.47
CA SER A 48 26.01 11.36 6.42
C SER A 48 24.73 11.88 5.76
N PHE A 49 23.72 12.21 6.56
CA PHE A 49 22.49 12.82 6.05
C PHE A 49 22.81 14.11 5.27
N ASP A 50 23.64 14.99 5.82
CA ASP A 50 24.04 16.25 5.17
C ASP A 50 24.78 16.05 3.86
N GLN A 51 25.64 15.02 3.78
CA GLN A 51 26.31 14.62 2.55
C GLN A 51 25.29 14.16 1.51
N PHE A 52 24.36 13.30 1.91
CA PHE A 52 23.29 12.84 1.01
C PHE A 52 22.46 14.01 0.48
N ILE A 53 22.04 14.95 1.33
CA ILE A 53 21.32 16.15 0.90
C ILE A 53 22.15 17.00 -0.06
N SER A 54 23.45 17.17 0.24
CA SER A 54 24.38 17.86 -0.66
C SER A 54 24.46 17.20 -2.04
N PHE A 55 24.38 15.87 -2.12
CA PHE A 55 24.36 15.14 -3.41
C PHE A 55 23.10 15.47 -4.22
N LEU A 56 21.96 15.55 -3.55
CA LEU A 56 20.70 15.87 -4.20
C LEU A 56 20.71 17.31 -4.73
N HIS A 57 21.21 18.28 -3.96
CA HIS A 57 21.40 19.66 -4.43
C HIS A 57 22.41 19.76 -5.57
N ALA A 58 23.49 18.97 -5.53
CA ALA A 58 24.49 18.94 -6.59
C ALA A 58 23.99 18.26 -7.88
N SER A 59 22.84 17.58 -7.83
CA SER A 59 22.29 16.81 -8.94
C SER A 59 20.77 17.07 -9.15
N PRO A 60 20.36 18.32 -9.45
CA PRO A 60 18.95 18.68 -9.66
C PRO A 60 18.32 18.00 -10.89
N GLY A 61 19.16 17.43 -11.77
CA GLY A 61 18.76 16.68 -12.95
C GLY A 61 18.56 15.18 -12.72
N LEU A 62 18.58 14.70 -11.48
CA LEU A 62 18.33 13.29 -11.13
C LEU A 62 16.97 12.85 -11.67
N VAL A 63 16.98 11.68 -12.32
CA VAL A 63 15.80 11.02 -12.92
C VAL A 63 15.42 9.79 -12.10
N ARG A 64 16.41 9.08 -11.54
CA ARG A 64 16.19 7.91 -10.70
C ARG A 64 17.00 7.98 -9.41
N ILE A 65 16.34 7.67 -8.30
CA ILE A 65 16.96 7.38 -7.00
C ILE A 65 16.45 6.02 -6.54
N SER A 66 17.36 5.13 -6.15
CA SER A 66 17.04 3.85 -5.51
C SER A 66 17.91 3.70 -4.26
N LEU A 67 17.28 3.52 -3.10
CA LEU A 67 17.93 3.36 -1.81
C LEU A 67 17.49 2.02 -1.23
N GLU A 68 18.42 1.14 -0.90
CA GLU A 68 18.12 -0.18 -0.33
C GLU A 68 19.07 -0.46 0.83
N GLU A 69 18.53 -0.85 1.98
CA GLU A 69 19.34 -1.20 3.17
C GLU A 69 20.42 -0.14 3.48
N LEU A 70 20.00 1.13 3.50
CA LEU A 70 20.87 2.29 3.69
C LEU A 70 20.60 2.94 5.06
N GLU A 71 21.68 3.24 5.77
CA GLU A 71 21.65 4.06 6.99
C GLU A 71 22.45 5.34 6.71
N LEU A 72 21.83 6.49 6.96
CA LEU A 72 22.50 7.78 6.84
C LEU A 72 23.03 8.19 8.21
N GLN A 73 24.31 8.51 8.27
CA GLN A 73 24.98 8.85 9.53
C GLN A 73 24.66 10.29 9.97
N GLY A 74 24.74 10.55 11.28
CA GLY A 74 24.61 11.89 11.85
C GLY A 74 23.22 12.21 12.42
N ASN A 75 23.11 13.36 13.09
CA ASN A 75 21.86 13.80 13.71
C ASN A 75 20.92 14.39 12.66
N THR A 76 19.81 13.72 12.43
CA THR A 76 18.70 14.19 11.60
C THR A 76 17.83 15.14 12.44
N LEU A 77 18.31 16.33 12.79
CA LEU A 77 17.45 17.33 13.45
C LEU A 77 16.64 18.06 12.36
N LEU A 78 15.32 17.83 12.35
CA LEU A 78 14.38 18.38 11.35
C LEU A 78 14.36 19.90 11.27
N ASP A 79 14.74 20.59 12.35
CA ASP A 79 14.35 21.98 12.56
C ASP A 79 14.84 22.92 11.45
N HIS A 80 15.89 22.56 10.69
CA HIS A 80 16.49 23.41 9.65
C HIS A 80 16.71 22.70 8.30
N ALA A 81 16.07 21.56 8.05
CA ALA A 81 16.33 20.82 6.82
C ALA A 81 15.77 21.56 5.60
N GLU A 82 16.65 21.92 4.65
CA GLU A 82 16.28 22.61 3.42
C GLU A 82 15.41 21.70 2.53
N ILE A 83 14.37 22.29 1.93
CA ILE A 83 13.49 21.55 1.00
C ILE A 83 14.25 21.27 -0.30
N VAL A 84 14.38 19.99 -0.63
CA VAL A 84 15.07 19.55 -1.86
C VAL A 84 14.05 19.27 -2.94
N THR A 85 14.01 20.09 -4.00
CA THR A 85 13.09 19.88 -5.12
C THR A 85 13.78 19.22 -6.31
N LEU A 86 13.39 17.99 -6.63
CA LEU A 86 13.93 17.21 -7.76
C LEU A 86 12.93 17.19 -8.92
N GLN A 87 12.98 18.24 -9.74
CA GLN A 87 12.03 18.49 -10.84
C GLN A 87 12.06 17.45 -11.97
N SER A 88 13.16 16.70 -12.09
CA SER A 88 13.36 15.69 -13.14
C SER A 88 13.18 14.26 -12.63
N LEU A 89 12.88 14.07 -11.34
CA LEU A 89 12.82 12.74 -10.76
C LEU A 89 11.56 12.02 -11.23
N GLU A 90 11.77 10.91 -11.93
CA GLU A 90 10.71 10.06 -12.47
C GLU A 90 10.53 8.80 -11.63
N THR A 91 11.60 8.28 -11.04
CA THR A 91 11.61 7.07 -10.21
C THR A 91 12.27 7.33 -8.86
N PHE A 92 11.53 7.04 -7.79
CA PHE A 92 12.01 7.10 -6.41
C PHE A 92 11.68 5.77 -5.71
N GLU A 93 12.72 5.06 -5.30
CA GLU A 93 12.61 3.75 -4.65
C GLU A 93 13.35 3.78 -3.31
N MET A 94 12.69 3.34 -2.24
CA MET A 94 13.26 3.17 -0.92
C MET A 94 12.85 1.80 -0.37
N GLU A 95 13.84 1.01 0.01
CA GLU A 95 13.68 -0.35 0.51
C GLU A 95 14.51 -0.57 1.78
N ASN A 96 13.88 -1.07 2.85
CA ASN A 96 14.53 -1.43 4.12
C ASN A 96 15.43 -0.33 4.71
N ILE A 97 15.01 0.93 4.56
CA ILE A 97 15.67 2.12 5.12
C ILE A 97 15.30 2.27 6.61
N THR A 98 16.13 2.91 7.43
CA THR A 98 15.72 3.21 8.82
C THR A 98 14.52 4.18 8.84
N CYS A 99 13.58 3.99 9.77
CA CYS A 99 12.34 4.79 9.85
C CYS A 99 12.62 6.30 9.90
N HIS A 100 13.58 6.72 10.73
CA HIS A 100 13.91 8.13 10.88
C HIS A 100 14.45 8.73 9.58
N VAL A 101 15.33 8.03 8.85
CA VAL A 101 15.85 8.49 7.56
C VAL A 101 14.72 8.61 6.54
N ALA A 102 13.87 7.59 6.41
CA ALA A 102 12.74 7.61 5.50
C ALA A 102 11.80 8.80 5.80
N GLU A 103 11.46 9.02 7.08
CA GLU A 103 10.60 10.15 7.51
C GLU A 103 11.21 11.50 7.12
N HIS A 104 12.50 11.68 7.37
CA HIS A 104 13.20 12.92 7.02
C HIS A 104 13.24 13.14 5.51
N LEU A 105 13.68 12.14 4.75
CA LEU A 105 13.76 12.24 3.29
C LEU A 105 12.39 12.54 2.68
N LEU A 106 11.35 11.84 3.11
CA LEU A 106 9.99 12.07 2.63
C LEU A 106 9.44 13.44 3.05
N THR A 107 9.88 13.99 4.17
CA THR A 107 9.46 15.33 4.63
C THR A 107 10.07 16.46 3.80
N ILE A 108 11.32 16.31 3.37
CA ILE A 108 12.08 17.40 2.72
C ILE A 108 12.09 17.29 1.19
N LEU A 109 11.93 16.09 0.63
CA LEU A 109 11.97 15.90 -0.81
C LEU A 109 10.67 16.37 -1.47
N ARG A 110 10.79 17.12 -2.55
CA ARG A 110 9.68 17.49 -3.43
C ARG A 110 9.94 16.90 -4.81
N VAL A 111 9.11 15.95 -5.22
CA VAL A 111 9.32 15.14 -6.43
C VAL A 111 8.13 15.26 -7.39
N PRO A 112 7.81 16.48 -7.88
CA PRO A 112 6.52 16.79 -8.50
C PRO A 112 6.19 16.01 -9.79
N LYS A 113 7.18 15.37 -10.41
CA LYS A 113 7.03 14.57 -11.65
C LYS A 113 7.31 13.08 -11.44
N CYS A 114 7.37 12.62 -10.20
CA CYS A 114 7.65 11.23 -9.91
C CYS A 114 6.50 10.35 -10.41
N GLY A 115 6.76 9.53 -11.43
CA GLY A 115 5.79 8.61 -12.00
C GLY A 115 5.87 7.21 -11.39
N LYS A 116 6.97 6.89 -10.70
CA LYS A 116 7.17 5.64 -9.97
C LYS A 116 7.70 5.94 -8.58
N PHE A 117 6.85 5.74 -7.58
CA PHE A 117 7.19 5.91 -6.18
C PHE A 117 7.04 4.57 -5.46
N HIS A 118 8.12 4.07 -4.86
CA HIS A 118 8.19 2.77 -4.23
C HIS A 118 8.79 2.89 -2.83
N LEU A 119 8.05 2.42 -1.81
CA LEU A 119 8.48 2.46 -0.42
C LEU A 119 8.21 1.11 0.26
N ILE A 120 9.21 0.25 0.28
CA ILE A 120 9.18 -1.01 1.04
C ILE A 120 9.92 -0.79 2.35
N ASN A 121 9.21 -0.59 3.45
CA ASN A 121 9.86 -0.41 4.74
C ASN A 121 8.99 -0.99 5.86
N ASP A 122 9.43 -2.11 6.42
CA ASP A 122 8.75 -2.78 7.52
C ASP A 122 8.79 -2.03 8.85
N ARG A 123 9.73 -1.09 9.00
CA ARG A 123 9.93 -0.30 10.21
C ARG A 123 9.30 1.09 10.14
N PHE A 124 8.85 1.54 8.96
CA PHE A 124 8.27 2.86 8.79
C PHE A 124 6.77 2.83 9.12
N PRO A 125 6.30 3.53 10.18
CA PRO A 125 4.88 3.65 10.47
C PRO A 125 4.25 4.51 9.40
N SER A 126 3.42 3.95 8.55
CA SER A 126 2.72 4.75 7.54
C SER A 126 1.85 5.89 8.05
N SER A 127 1.47 5.88 9.33
CA SER A 127 0.79 7.00 9.96
C SER A 127 1.52 8.29 9.64
N LYS A 128 2.85 8.20 9.49
CA LYS A 128 3.76 9.26 9.06
C LYS A 128 3.59 9.71 7.61
N LEU A 129 3.25 8.84 6.64
CA LEU A 129 2.86 9.29 5.27
C LEU A 129 1.61 10.18 5.31
N PHE A 130 0.81 9.93 6.34
CA PHE A 130 -0.30 10.72 6.83
C PHE A 130 0.06 12.16 7.11
N ASP A 131 1.24 12.41 7.69
CA ASP A 131 1.50 13.63 8.44
C ASP A 131 1.43 14.89 7.56
N PRO A 132 1.03 16.05 8.12
CA PRO A 132 0.95 17.30 7.36
C PRO A 132 2.27 17.64 6.64
N SER A 133 3.41 17.20 7.19
CA SER A 133 4.73 17.33 6.59
C SER A 133 4.88 16.59 5.25
N MET A 134 4.09 15.54 5.02
CA MET A 134 4.12 14.68 3.83
C MET A 134 2.97 14.92 2.84
N GLU A 135 2.07 15.89 3.10
CA GLU A 135 0.93 16.20 2.22
C GLU A 135 1.32 16.52 0.77
N HIS A 136 2.53 17.03 0.57
CA HIS A 136 3.08 17.32 -0.75
C HIS A 136 3.28 16.07 -1.63
N LEU A 137 3.28 14.87 -1.04
CA LEU A 137 3.30 13.60 -1.77
C LEU A 137 1.92 13.27 -2.36
N PHE A 138 0.83 13.78 -1.80
CA PHE A 138 -0.53 13.39 -2.20
C PHE A 138 -0.85 13.64 -3.68
N PRO A 139 -0.46 14.78 -4.29
CA PRO A 139 -0.66 14.97 -5.73
C PRO A 139 0.07 13.94 -6.59
N ILE A 140 1.27 13.50 -6.17
CA ILE A 140 2.07 12.48 -6.86
C ILE A 140 1.36 11.13 -6.78
N LEU A 141 0.95 10.74 -5.56
CA LEU A 141 0.19 9.52 -5.33
C LEU A 141 -1.10 9.49 -6.16
N ARG A 142 -1.87 10.59 -6.17
CA ARG A 142 -3.06 10.74 -7.01
C ARG A 142 -2.75 10.57 -8.50
N ALA A 143 -1.69 11.20 -9.00
CA ALA A 143 -1.31 11.12 -10.40
C ALA A 143 -0.92 9.68 -10.80
N ILE A 144 -0.18 8.99 -9.94
CA ILE A 144 0.17 7.57 -10.14
C ILE A 144 -1.11 6.73 -10.20
N MET A 145 -2.02 6.88 -9.23
CA MET A 145 -3.29 6.15 -9.18
C MET A 145 -4.18 6.43 -10.41
N ALA A 146 -4.28 7.69 -10.84
CA ALA A 146 -5.08 8.07 -12.00
C ALA A 146 -4.49 7.58 -13.34
N SER A 147 -3.18 7.34 -13.39
CA SER A 147 -2.49 6.85 -14.59
C SER A 147 -2.56 5.33 -14.76
N CYS A 148 -3.17 4.63 -13.81
CA CYS A 148 -3.26 3.17 -13.79
C CYS A 148 -4.62 2.66 -14.24
N ASP A 149 -4.64 1.88 -15.31
CA ASP A 149 -5.78 1.03 -15.66
C ASP A 149 -5.83 -0.13 -14.66
N GLY A 150 -6.78 -0.08 -13.72
CA GLY A 150 -6.89 -1.05 -12.62
C GLY A 150 -5.98 -0.68 -11.45
N THR A 151 -6.59 -0.30 -10.34
CA THR A 151 -5.91 -0.02 -9.06
C THR A 151 -6.36 -1.09 -8.08
N GLU A 152 -5.48 -2.04 -7.79
CA GLU A 152 -5.69 -2.98 -6.69
C GLU A 152 -5.12 -2.35 -5.42
N ILE A 153 -5.96 -2.12 -4.40
CA ILE A 153 -5.56 -1.58 -3.09
C ILE A 153 -5.40 -2.75 -2.11
N ILE A 154 -4.17 -3.06 -1.72
CA ILE A 154 -3.87 -4.21 -0.83
C ILE A 154 -3.57 -3.77 0.61
N PHE A 155 -4.32 -4.31 1.56
CA PHE A 155 -4.22 -4.04 3.00
C PHE A 155 -3.64 -5.18 3.82
N HIS A 156 -2.37 -5.10 4.21
CA HIS A 156 -1.66 -6.14 4.98
C HIS A 156 -1.88 -6.04 6.51
N LYS A 157 -1.51 -7.09 7.28
CA LYS A 157 -1.57 -7.16 8.76
C LYS A 157 -0.86 -6.02 9.49
N SER A 158 0.19 -5.51 8.88
CA SER A 158 0.71 -4.18 9.12
C SER A 158 0.11 -3.34 7.99
N GLY A 159 -1.07 -2.73 8.19
CA GLY A 159 -1.84 -1.82 7.31
C GLY A 159 -1.49 -1.46 5.84
N LEU A 160 -0.87 -2.27 4.99
CA LEU A 160 -0.51 -1.86 3.60
C LEU A 160 -1.61 -1.13 2.77
N ILE A 161 -1.22 -0.33 1.80
CA ILE A 161 -1.98 0.06 0.60
C ILE A 161 -0.97 -0.18 -0.52
N VAL A 162 -0.97 -1.37 -1.12
CA VAL A 162 -0.34 -1.53 -2.44
C VAL A 162 -1.32 -0.96 -3.45
N VAL A 163 -0.92 -0.08 -4.35
CA VAL A 163 -1.64 0.15 -5.62
C VAL A 163 -0.90 -0.63 -6.69
N SER A 164 -1.49 -1.74 -7.14
CA SER A 164 -0.96 -2.55 -8.26
C SER A 164 -1.74 -2.26 -9.53
N CYS A 165 -1.01 -2.05 -10.64
CA CYS A 165 -1.55 -1.69 -11.95
C CYS A 165 -1.13 -2.72 -13.01
N ASN A 166 -2.11 -3.46 -13.55
CA ASN A 166 -2.00 -4.33 -14.75
C ASN A 166 -0.79 -5.29 -14.84
N GLY A 167 -0.34 -5.89 -13.74
CA GLY A 167 0.70 -6.94 -13.76
C GLY A 167 2.13 -6.46 -14.13
N THR A 168 2.28 -5.31 -14.79
CA THR A 168 3.51 -4.53 -14.83
C THR A 168 3.59 -3.71 -13.55
N ARG A 169 4.26 -4.24 -12.54
CA ARG A 169 4.42 -3.67 -11.18
C ARG A 169 4.92 -2.21 -11.20
N ARG A 170 4.01 -1.24 -11.41
CA ARG A 170 4.17 0.15 -10.95
C ARG A 170 3.58 0.18 -9.56
N MET A 171 4.36 -0.37 -8.63
CA MET A 171 3.90 -0.64 -7.28
C MET A 171 4.05 0.65 -6.46
N LEU A 172 2.93 1.31 -6.15
CA LEU A 172 2.91 2.18 -4.99
C LEU A 172 2.71 1.27 -3.80
N ASP A 173 3.80 0.84 -3.18
CA ASP A 173 3.74 0.11 -1.92
C ASP A 173 3.74 1.12 -0.77
N ILE A 174 2.62 1.28 -0.07
CA ILE A 174 2.52 2.10 1.14
C ILE A 174 2.19 1.18 2.30
N LYS A 175 3.20 0.76 3.07
CA LYS A 175 2.98 -0.14 4.21
C LYS A 175 2.37 0.57 5.39
N LEU A 176 1.01 0.62 5.52
CA LEU A 176 0.41 1.02 6.79
C LEU A 176 0.72 0.12 7.95
N SER A 177 0.73 0.59 9.18
CA SER A 177 0.84 -0.27 10.34
C SER A 177 0.03 0.39 11.42
N THR A 178 -1.24 0.01 11.49
CA THR A 178 -2.03 0.35 12.65
C THR A 178 -1.78 -0.76 13.67
N GLY A 179 -0.96 -0.45 14.67
CA GLY A 179 -1.23 -1.00 16.00
C GLY A 179 -2.61 -0.53 16.47
N GLU A 180 -2.92 -0.68 17.76
CA GLU A 180 -4.08 -0.03 18.38
C GLU A 180 -3.96 1.50 18.25
N ALA A 181 -4.31 2.03 17.09
CA ALA A 181 -4.21 3.44 16.80
C ALA A 181 -5.41 4.12 17.47
N PRO A 182 -5.19 5.20 18.24
CA PRO A 182 -6.26 5.95 18.88
C PRO A 182 -7.37 6.32 17.89
N GLN A 183 -8.62 6.37 18.35
CA GLN A 183 -9.79 6.65 17.50
C GLN A 183 -9.68 7.98 16.71
N ASP A 184 -9.03 8.99 17.31
CA ASP A 184 -8.74 10.28 16.66
C ASP A 184 -7.79 10.12 15.47
N TRP A 185 -6.82 9.21 15.58
CA TRP A 185 -5.90 8.89 14.50
C TRP A 185 -6.64 8.19 13.34
N GLN A 186 -7.55 7.27 13.65
CA GLN A 186 -8.34 6.56 12.62
C GLN A 186 -9.24 7.53 11.84
N THR A 187 -9.83 8.50 12.54
CA THR A 187 -10.66 9.54 11.93
C THR A 187 -9.83 10.47 11.05
N ALA A 188 -8.68 10.95 11.54
CA ALA A 188 -7.76 11.79 10.76
C ALA A 188 -7.20 11.04 9.53
N MET A 189 -6.86 9.75 9.69
CA MET A 189 -6.43 8.89 8.58
C MET A 189 -7.55 8.76 7.54
N SER A 190 -8.78 8.54 7.99
CA SER A 190 -9.94 8.41 7.11
C SER A 190 -10.18 9.68 6.29
N GLU A 191 -10.10 10.84 6.94
CA GLU A 191 -10.24 12.14 6.28
C GLU A 191 -9.08 12.41 5.31
N ARG A 192 -7.84 12.08 5.68
CA ARG A 192 -6.66 12.26 4.83
C ARG A 192 -6.65 11.33 3.63
N LEU A 193 -7.07 10.09 3.78
CA LEU A 193 -7.26 9.16 2.67
C LEU A 193 -8.43 9.59 1.79
N ARG A 194 -9.55 10.08 2.35
CA ARG A 194 -10.61 10.71 1.56
C ARG A 194 -10.09 11.92 0.78
N ASN A 195 -9.25 12.75 1.40
CA ASN A 195 -8.60 13.86 0.72
C ASN A 195 -7.62 13.35 -0.35
N LEU A 196 -6.81 12.33 -0.06
CA LEU A 196 -5.86 11.72 -1.00
C LEU A 196 -6.60 11.15 -2.20
N LEU A 197 -7.67 10.40 -1.98
CA LEU A 197 -8.51 9.82 -3.01
C LEU A 197 -9.48 10.85 -3.63
N GLY A 198 -9.47 12.09 -3.17
CA GLY A 198 -10.51 13.07 -3.48
C GLY A 198 -11.92 12.62 -3.04
N SER A 199 -12.87 13.56 -3.05
CA SER A 199 -14.29 13.26 -2.91
C SER A 199 -14.86 12.44 -4.09
N THR A 200 -14.05 12.15 -5.11
CA THR A 200 -14.53 11.80 -6.45
C THR A 200 -13.45 11.15 -7.31
N ILE A 201 -12.57 10.30 -6.77
CA ILE A 201 -11.92 9.34 -7.67
C ILE A 201 -12.96 8.26 -7.98
N VAL A 202 -13.53 8.37 -9.17
CA VAL A 202 -14.20 7.25 -9.83
C VAL A 202 -13.09 6.28 -10.21
N VAL A 203 -12.73 5.37 -9.30
CA VAL A 203 -11.96 4.20 -9.71
C VAL A 203 -12.96 3.36 -10.51
N PRO A 204 -12.79 3.18 -11.83
CA PRO A 204 -13.76 2.43 -12.64
C PRO A 204 -13.90 0.98 -12.14
N SER A 205 -12.87 0.48 -11.46
CA SER A 205 -12.85 -0.83 -10.83
C SER A 205 -11.93 -0.87 -9.59
N LEU A 206 -12.51 -0.81 -8.39
CA LEU A 206 -11.75 -1.02 -7.15
C LEU A 206 -11.68 -2.50 -6.82
N ARG A 207 -10.45 -3.03 -6.67
CA ARG A 207 -10.19 -4.34 -6.06
C ARG A 207 -9.63 -4.14 -4.67
N LEU A 208 -10.33 -4.64 -3.66
CA LEU A 208 -10.01 -4.46 -2.25
C LEU A 208 -9.49 -5.77 -1.68
N LEU A 209 -8.21 -5.84 -1.31
CA LEU A 209 -7.60 -7.01 -0.68
C LEU A 209 -7.37 -6.75 0.81
N ILE A 210 -8.03 -7.49 1.70
CA ILE A 210 -7.97 -7.30 3.16
C ILE A 210 -7.26 -8.49 3.81
N TYR A 211 -6.07 -8.26 4.39
CA TYR A 211 -5.38 -9.21 5.26
C TYR A 211 -5.78 -8.95 6.71
N MET A 212 -6.31 -9.95 7.38
CA MET A 212 -6.95 -9.74 8.68
C MET A 212 -6.03 -10.14 9.84
N ASN A 213 -5.68 -9.16 10.70
CA ASN A 213 -5.21 -9.44 12.06
C ASN A 213 -5.63 -8.40 13.13
N THR A 214 -6.43 -7.35 12.87
CA THR A 214 -6.72 -6.35 13.93
C THR A 214 -8.15 -5.82 13.93
N GLU A 215 -8.74 -5.70 15.12
CA GLU A 215 -10.09 -5.17 15.38
C GLU A 215 -10.26 -3.69 14.99
N GLY A 216 -9.16 -2.92 14.88
CA GLY A 216 -9.18 -1.48 14.52
C GLY A 216 -9.23 -1.17 13.02
N PHE A 217 -9.15 -2.19 12.15
CA PHE A 217 -9.06 -1.98 10.70
C PHE A 217 -10.41 -1.59 10.07
N LEU A 218 -11.51 -2.20 10.50
CA LEU A 218 -12.82 -2.02 9.87
C LEU A 218 -13.45 -0.65 10.17
N SER A 219 -13.21 -0.09 11.36
CA SER A 219 -13.58 1.29 11.69
C SER A 219 -12.84 2.32 10.83
N THR A 220 -11.70 1.96 10.25
CA THR A 220 -10.90 2.82 9.38
C THR A 220 -11.28 2.68 7.91
N VAL A 221 -11.61 1.48 7.42
CA VAL A 221 -11.92 1.26 5.99
C VAL A 221 -13.37 1.60 5.60
N ILE A 222 -14.34 1.35 6.47
CA ILE A 222 -15.75 1.63 6.18
C ILE A 222 -16.03 3.12 5.87
N PRO A 223 -15.45 4.08 6.61
CA PRO A 223 -15.62 5.51 6.30
C PRO A 223 -14.92 5.98 5.00
N LEU A 224 -14.02 5.16 4.44
CA LEU A 224 -13.19 5.50 3.28
C LEU A 224 -13.85 5.19 1.95
N VAL A 225 -14.62 4.11 1.89
CA VAL A 225 -15.24 3.63 0.63
C VAL A 225 -16.67 4.18 0.48
N GLY A 226 -16.99 5.28 1.15
CA GLY A 226 -18.33 5.85 1.26
C GLY A 226 -19.13 5.81 -0.05
N GLY A 227 -20.29 5.13 0.00
CA GLY A 227 -21.46 5.23 -0.89
C GLY A 227 -21.28 4.90 -2.37
N ASP A 228 -20.40 5.62 -3.06
CA ASP A 228 -20.52 5.87 -4.50
C ASP A 228 -19.38 5.26 -5.33
N CYS A 229 -18.40 4.60 -4.69
CA CYS A 229 -17.33 3.91 -5.40
C CYS A 229 -17.73 2.45 -5.69
N PRO A 230 -17.86 2.02 -6.96
CA PRO A 230 -18.15 0.63 -7.27
C PRO A 230 -16.95 -0.25 -6.90
N ILE A 231 -17.15 -1.13 -5.91
CA ILE A 231 -16.19 -2.20 -5.61
C ILE A 231 -16.47 -3.32 -6.63
N GLU A 232 -15.49 -3.64 -7.48
CA GLU A 232 -15.64 -4.78 -8.39
C GLU A 232 -15.28 -6.09 -7.70
N GLU A 233 -14.23 -6.08 -6.89
CA GLU A 233 -13.72 -7.28 -6.21
C GLU A 233 -13.36 -6.96 -4.76
N LEU A 234 -13.82 -7.81 -3.84
CA LEU A 234 -13.41 -7.82 -2.44
C LEU A 234 -12.76 -9.17 -2.16
N THR A 235 -11.50 -9.16 -1.75
CA THR A 235 -10.77 -10.35 -1.35
C THR A 235 -10.44 -10.28 0.15
N LEU A 236 -10.82 -11.32 0.89
CA LEU A 236 -10.58 -11.45 2.33
C LEU A 236 -9.56 -12.57 2.55
N LEU A 237 -8.40 -12.24 3.11
CA LEU A 237 -7.30 -13.16 3.38
C LEU A 237 -7.10 -13.38 4.87
N GLN A 238 -7.27 -14.61 5.32
CA GLN A 238 -6.81 -15.07 6.63
C GLN A 238 -5.56 -15.93 6.42
N GLN A 239 -4.39 -15.38 6.79
CA GLN A 239 -3.13 -16.10 6.78
C GLN A 239 -2.58 -16.19 8.20
N GLY A 240 -2.23 -17.39 8.64
CA GLY A 240 -1.48 -17.57 9.88
C GLY A 240 -1.78 -18.88 10.64
N PRO A 241 -0.74 -19.53 11.21
CA PRO A 241 -0.88 -20.77 11.99
C PRO A 241 -1.37 -20.55 13.44
N ASP A 242 -1.64 -19.31 13.85
CA ASP A 242 -2.09 -19.01 15.22
C ASP A 242 -3.56 -19.41 15.42
N ALA A 243 -3.75 -20.71 15.69
CA ALA A 243 -5.01 -21.32 16.12
C ALA A 243 -5.58 -20.72 17.43
N ASN A 244 -4.88 -19.76 18.05
CA ASN A 244 -5.24 -19.11 19.30
C ASN A 244 -5.80 -17.68 19.10
N ILE A 245 -6.01 -17.23 17.87
CA ILE A 245 -6.71 -15.97 17.61
C ILE A 245 -8.17 -16.30 17.23
N PRO A 246 -9.13 -16.19 18.16
CA PRO A 246 -10.54 -16.51 17.88
C PRO A 246 -11.10 -15.62 16.76
N ASP A 247 -11.92 -16.22 15.90
CA ASP A 247 -13.01 -15.70 15.06
C ASP A 247 -13.01 -14.23 14.58
N LYS A 248 -11.85 -13.65 14.29
CA LYS A 248 -11.76 -12.28 13.73
C LYS A 248 -12.48 -12.14 12.38
N LEU A 249 -12.50 -13.23 11.60
CA LEU A 249 -13.28 -13.30 10.35
C LEU A 249 -14.79 -13.22 10.60
N GLY A 250 -15.26 -13.89 11.65
CA GLY A 250 -16.67 -13.87 12.05
C GLY A 250 -17.13 -12.44 12.33
N GLY A 251 -16.36 -11.69 13.12
CA GLY A 251 -16.63 -10.28 13.39
C GLY A 251 -16.68 -9.40 12.14
N VAL A 252 -15.80 -9.63 11.16
CA VAL A 252 -15.84 -8.92 9.86
C VAL A 252 -17.14 -9.24 9.12
N PHE A 253 -17.50 -10.51 8.99
CA PHE A 253 -18.72 -10.91 8.30
C PHE A 253 -19.96 -10.39 8.99
N GLU A 254 -20.04 -10.47 10.31
CA GLU A 254 -21.13 -9.88 11.10
C GLU A 254 -21.23 -8.37 10.85
N LEU A 255 -20.10 -7.67 10.86
CA LEU A 255 -20.04 -6.24 10.58
C LEU A 255 -20.62 -5.92 9.20
N LEU A 256 -20.24 -6.71 8.20
CA LEU A 256 -20.71 -6.56 6.82
C LEU A 256 -22.14 -7.06 6.64
N SER A 257 -22.66 -7.92 7.50
CA SER A 257 -23.95 -8.60 7.34
C SER A 257 -25.19 -7.71 7.54
N LYS A 258 -25.04 -6.49 8.08
CA LYS A 258 -26.17 -5.62 8.38
C LYS A 258 -25.93 -4.20 7.87
N PRO A 259 -26.96 -3.53 7.34
CA PRO A 259 -26.89 -2.11 7.04
C PRO A 259 -26.83 -1.30 8.34
N ARG A 260 -26.29 -0.08 8.25
CA ARG A 260 -26.07 0.83 9.38
C ARG A 260 -26.60 2.21 9.03
N GLU A 261 -27.05 2.94 10.05
CA GLU A 261 -27.33 4.35 9.89
C GLU A 261 -26.01 5.12 9.80
N VAL A 262 -25.82 5.82 8.68
CA VAL A 262 -24.70 6.72 8.43
C VAL A 262 -25.30 8.03 7.92
N ASP A 263 -25.07 9.13 8.63
CA ASP A 263 -25.58 10.47 8.27
C ASP A 263 -27.10 10.52 8.01
N GLY A 264 -27.88 9.75 8.79
CA GLY A 264 -29.34 9.69 8.69
C GLY A 264 -29.88 8.83 7.54
N ALA A 265 -29.02 8.10 6.82
CA ALA A 265 -29.40 7.12 5.82
C ALA A 265 -28.94 5.71 6.20
N THR A 266 -29.81 4.72 6.02
CA THR A 266 -29.46 3.30 6.21
C THR A 266 -28.70 2.81 4.98
N ARG A 267 -27.41 2.48 5.16
CA ARG A 267 -26.50 2.06 4.09
C ARG A 267 -25.70 0.83 4.48
N TRP A 268 -25.27 0.06 3.49
CA TRP A 268 -24.31 -1.01 3.71
C TRP A 268 -22.94 -0.43 4.09
N PRO A 269 -22.19 -1.06 5.01
CA PRO A 269 -20.85 -0.59 5.40
C PRO A 269 -19.84 -0.57 4.26
N LEU A 270 -20.05 -1.40 3.24
CA LEU A 270 -19.28 -1.41 1.99
C LEU A 270 -20.26 -1.62 0.84
N PRO A 271 -20.05 -0.97 -0.33
CA PRO A 271 -20.72 -1.31 -1.58
C PRO A 271 -20.67 -2.82 -1.86
N ASN A 272 -21.66 -3.34 -2.58
CA ASN A 272 -21.69 -4.76 -2.89
C ASN A 272 -20.69 -5.10 -3.99
N PRO A 273 -19.66 -5.91 -3.69
CA PRO A 273 -18.72 -6.34 -4.71
C PRO A 273 -19.39 -7.28 -5.72
N LYS A 274 -18.97 -7.19 -7.00
CA LYS A 274 -19.35 -8.16 -8.04
C LYS A 274 -18.65 -9.51 -7.81
N ILE A 275 -17.42 -9.47 -7.31
CA ILE A 275 -16.58 -10.64 -7.02
C ILE A 275 -16.21 -10.62 -5.54
N LEU A 276 -16.56 -11.67 -4.80
CA LEU A 276 -16.11 -11.88 -3.43
C LEU A 276 -15.15 -13.07 -3.41
N ARG A 277 -13.92 -12.86 -3.00
CA ARG A 277 -12.88 -13.89 -2.86
C ARG A 277 -12.54 -14.03 -1.38
N ILE A 278 -12.48 -15.26 -0.90
CA ILE A 278 -12.21 -15.57 0.50
C ILE A 278 -11.16 -16.64 0.52
N GLU A 279 -10.00 -16.34 1.12
CA GLU A 279 -8.90 -17.28 1.22
C GLU A 279 -8.53 -17.46 2.69
N TYR A 280 -8.59 -18.69 3.19
CA TYR A 280 -8.35 -19.00 4.59
C TYR A 280 -7.60 -20.32 4.76
N ASP A 281 -6.74 -20.39 5.78
CA ASP A 281 -5.97 -21.59 6.11
C ASP A 281 -6.79 -22.57 6.95
N THR A 282 -7.39 -22.09 8.05
CA THR A 282 -8.23 -22.87 8.96
C THR A 282 -9.40 -22.03 9.42
N TRP A 283 -10.63 -22.43 9.06
CA TRP A 283 -11.82 -21.73 9.49
C TRP A 283 -12.97 -22.70 9.68
N THR A 284 -13.51 -22.73 10.88
CA THR A 284 -14.48 -23.75 11.34
C THR A 284 -15.89 -23.21 11.50
N GLU A 285 -16.06 -21.89 11.56
CA GLU A 285 -17.36 -21.24 11.78
C GLU A 285 -17.81 -20.48 10.52
N HIS A 286 -18.55 -21.15 9.66
CA HIS A 286 -19.03 -20.56 8.41
C HIS A 286 -20.31 -19.74 8.55
N GLU A 287 -21.00 -19.85 9.69
CA GLU A 287 -22.28 -19.17 9.95
C GLU A 287 -22.21 -17.65 9.75
N PRO A 288 -21.18 -16.92 10.22
CA PRO A 288 -21.09 -15.48 9.97
C PRO A 288 -21.04 -15.11 8.49
N LEU A 289 -20.32 -15.87 7.66
CA LEU A 289 -20.30 -15.65 6.21
C LEU A 289 -21.61 -16.01 5.55
N ILE A 290 -22.21 -17.14 5.92
CA ILE A 290 -23.54 -17.52 5.44
C ILE A 290 -24.53 -16.39 5.73
N ASN A 291 -24.54 -15.90 6.97
CA ASN A 291 -25.39 -14.79 7.40
C ASN A 291 -25.10 -13.51 6.61
N MET A 292 -23.83 -13.17 6.39
CA MET A 292 -23.47 -12.02 5.57
C MET A 292 -23.97 -12.18 4.13
N ILE A 293 -23.76 -13.34 3.49
CA ILE A 293 -24.21 -13.60 2.13
C ILE A 293 -25.74 -13.56 2.04
N CYS A 294 -26.42 -14.21 2.99
CA CYS A 294 -27.86 -14.24 3.10
C CYS A 294 -28.41 -12.81 3.12
N ASN A 295 -27.97 -12.02 4.09
CA ASN A 295 -28.49 -10.68 4.31
C ASN A 295 -28.17 -9.72 3.15
N ARG A 296 -27.00 -9.85 2.52
CA ARG A 296 -26.57 -8.95 1.44
C ARG A 296 -27.14 -9.29 0.08
N TYR A 297 -27.27 -10.58 -0.24
CA TYR A 297 -27.50 -11.03 -1.61
C TYR A 297 -28.80 -11.81 -1.79
N THR A 298 -29.34 -12.45 -0.75
CA THR A 298 -30.57 -13.26 -0.88
C THR A 298 -31.78 -12.65 -0.19
N ASP A 299 -31.59 -11.93 0.92
CA ASP A 299 -32.69 -11.31 1.68
C ASP A 299 -33.32 -10.17 0.87
N ARG A 300 -34.58 -10.35 0.48
CA ARG A 300 -35.29 -9.41 -0.35
C ARG A 300 -35.66 -8.12 0.40
N GLU A 301 -36.04 -8.23 1.67
CA GLU A 301 -36.51 -7.08 2.46
C GLU A 301 -35.35 -6.14 2.78
N LEU A 302 -34.20 -6.70 3.19
CA LEU A 302 -32.99 -5.91 3.43
C LEU A 302 -32.44 -5.28 2.15
N ARG A 303 -32.58 -5.97 1.00
CA ARG A 303 -32.17 -5.45 -0.31
C ARG A 303 -33.09 -4.36 -0.87
N GLU A 304 -34.37 -4.39 -0.54
CA GLU A 304 -35.32 -3.34 -0.95
C GLU A 304 -35.24 -2.12 -0.03
N ALA A 305 -34.82 -2.30 1.22
CA ALA A 305 -34.63 -1.21 2.19
C ALA A 305 -33.36 -0.37 1.96
N CYS A 306 -32.38 -0.87 1.21
CA CYS A 306 -31.15 -0.17 0.85
C CYS A 306 -31.10 0.04 -0.67
N GLU A 307 -30.46 1.11 -1.17
CA GLU A 307 -30.29 1.36 -2.60
C GLU A 307 -29.77 0.10 -3.33
N ARG A 308 -30.41 -0.24 -4.46
CA ARG A 308 -30.37 -1.57 -5.10
C ARG A 308 -28.94 -2.13 -5.21
N PRO A 309 -28.58 -3.15 -4.42
CA PRO A 309 -27.27 -3.75 -4.53
C PRO A 309 -27.08 -4.48 -5.86
N GLU A 310 -25.89 -4.35 -6.46
CA GLU A 310 -25.46 -5.21 -7.56
C GLU A 310 -25.52 -6.69 -7.16
N LYS A 311 -25.90 -7.55 -8.11
CA LYS A 311 -25.88 -9.01 -7.89
C LYS A 311 -24.44 -9.49 -7.80
N LEU A 312 -24.14 -10.34 -6.82
CA LEU A 312 -22.87 -11.07 -6.76
C LEU A 312 -22.74 -11.92 -8.02
N GLN A 313 -21.66 -11.72 -8.77
CA GLN A 313 -21.36 -12.43 -10.01
C GLN A 313 -20.46 -13.63 -9.76
N SER A 314 -19.56 -13.54 -8.78
CA SER A 314 -18.65 -14.62 -8.43
C SER A 314 -18.36 -14.63 -6.92
N LEU A 315 -18.49 -15.81 -6.31
CA LEU A 315 -17.97 -16.13 -4.98
C LEU A 315 -16.83 -17.14 -5.16
N GLN A 316 -15.62 -16.80 -4.74
CA GLN A 316 -14.44 -17.65 -4.84
C GLN A 316 -13.96 -17.98 -3.44
N ILE A 317 -13.99 -19.26 -3.07
CA ILE A 317 -13.57 -19.73 -1.76
C ILE A 317 -12.34 -20.61 -1.94
N GLU A 318 -11.21 -20.19 -1.39
CA GLU A 318 -9.96 -20.95 -1.39
C GLU A 318 -9.62 -21.37 0.04
N SER A 319 -9.54 -22.69 0.28
CA SER A 319 -9.14 -23.25 1.57
C SER A 319 -7.75 -23.87 1.50
N GLY A 320 -6.94 -23.64 2.55
CA GLY A 320 -5.64 -24.30 2.77
C GLY A 320 -5.76 -25.71 3.38
N GLY A 321 -6.95 -26.13 3.81
CA GLY A 321 -7.22 -27.42 4.45
C GLY A 321 -7.89 -28.46 3.53
N HIS A 322 -8.18 -29.65 4.08
CA HIS A 322 -9.06 -30.62 3.42
C HIS A 322 -10.43 -29.96 3.22
N GLY A 323 -10.82 -29.79 1.96
CA GLY A 323 -11.95 -28.94 1.58
C GLY A 323 -13.23 -29.23 2.36
N ASP A 324 -13.83 -28.17 2.90
CA ASP A 324 -15.14 -28.22 3.50
C ASP A 324 -16.21 -28.25 2.40
N GLY A 325 -16.50 -29.47 1.92
CA GLY A 325 -17.54 -29.70 0.93
C GLY A 325 -18.94 -29.30 1.40
N SER A 326 -19.16 -29.16 2.72
CA SER A 326 -20.44 -28.72 3.26
C SER A 326 -20.70 -27.25 2.98
N LEU A 327 -19.69 -26.39 3.14
CA LEU A 327 -19.79 -24.96 2.83
C LEU A 327 -20.09 -24.73 1.34
N TYR A 328 -19.41 -25.47 0.45
CA TYR A 328 -19.64 -25.35 -0.99
C TYR A 328 -21.10 -25.67 -1.36
N SER A 329 -21.63 -26.79 -0.82
CA SER A 329 -23.03 -27.17 -1.08
C SER A 329 -24.00 -26.09 -0.63
N VAL A 330 -23.84 -25.58 0.60
CA VAL A 330 -24.70 -24.54 1.15
C VAL A 330 -24.66 -23.27 0.28
N MET A 331 -23.46 -22.85 -0.15
CA MET A 331 -23.32 -21.68 -1.01
C MET A 331 -23.92 -21.87 -2.39
N CYS A 332 -23.78 -23.05 -2.99
CA CYS A 332 -24.40 -23.38 -4.28
C CYS A 332 -25.92 -23.37 -4.21
N ASP A 333 -26.50 -23.87 -3.12
CA ASP A 333 -27.95 -23.83 -2.92
C ASP A 333 -28.46 -22.38 -2.77
N MET A 334 -27.68 -21.51 -2.12
CA MET A 334 -28.03 -20.11 -1.89
C MET A 334 -27.85 -19.20 -3.12
N LEU A 335 -26.74 -19.36 -3.85
CA LEU A 335 -26.32 -18.42 -4.90
C LEU A 335 -26.38 -19.01 -6.32
N GLY A 336 -26.52 -20.33 -6.43
CA GLY A 336 -26.43 -21.07 -7.68
C GLY A 336 -25.00 -21.56 -7.99
N PRO A 337 -24.86 -22.71 -8.68
CA PRO A 337 -23.56 -23.30 -9.00
C PRO A 337 -22.70 -22.46 -9.95
N ASP A 338 -23.32 -21.60 -10.76
CA ASP A 338 -22.59 -20.73 -11.71
C ASP A 338 -21.87 -19.56 -11.02
N VAL A 339 -22.27 -19.22 -9.80
CA VAL A 339 -21.71 -18.10 -9.01
C VAL A 339 -20.56 -18.58 -8.12
N VAL A 340 -20.65 -19.81 -7.59
CA VAL A 340 -19.74 -20.30 -6.56
C VAL A 340 -18.60 -21.12 -7.18
N ARG A 341 -17.37 -20.71 -6.91
CA ARG A 341 -16.14 -21.43 -7.27
C ARG A 341 -15.41 -21.82 -6.00
N TYR A 342 -15.05 -23.09 -5.89
CA TYR A 342 -14.30 -23.62 -4.75
C TYR A 342 -12.95 -24.15 -5.23
N GLY A 343 -11.88 -23.70 -4.58
CA GLY A 343 -10.51 -24.12 -4.85
C GLY A 343 -9.84 -24.65 -3.59
N SER A 344 -9.04 -25.71 -3.75
CA SER A 344 -8.02 -26.03 -2.74
C SER A 344 -6.73 -25.36 -3.17
N ARG A 345 -6.11 -24.60 -2.27
CA ARG A 345 -4.73 -24.16 -2.47
C ARG A 345 -3.84 -25.39 -2.41
N SER A 346 -3.52 -25.98 -3.57
CA SER A 346 -2.31 -26.78 -3.69
C SER A 346 -1.17 -25.92 -3.17
N ARG A 347 -0.36 -26.43 -2.22
CA ARG A 347 0.85 -25.78 -1.66
C ARG A 347 1.92 -25.55 -2.75
N ALA A 348 1.57 -24.79 -3.76
CA ALA A 348 2.44 -24.25 -4.78
C ALA A 348 2.43 -22.72 -4.65
N THR A 349 2.46 -22.20 -3.42
CA THR A 349 2.87 -20.83 -3.15
C THR A 349 4.40 -20.81 -3.07
N HIS A 350 5.02 -20.66 -4.23
CA HIS A 350 6.10 -19.69 -4.32
C HIS A 350 5.51 -18.34 -3.91
N TYR A 351 6.05 -17.71 -2.85
CA TYR A 351 6.17 -16.26 -2.62
C TYR A 351 6.23 -15.96 -1.11
N LEU A 352 7.31 -15.27 -0.72
CA LEU A 352 7.55 -14.55 0.55
C LEU A 352 8.08 -15.35 1.76
N GLU A 353 9.06 -16.22 1.54
CA GLU A 353 10.20 -16.35 2.47
C GLU A 353 11.48 -16.09 1.67
N ASP A 354 11.89 -14.82 1.65
CA ASP A 354 13.26 -14.29 1.66
C ASP A 354 13.20 -12.76 1.55
#